data_AF-A0A1X0NDL9-F1
#
_entry.id   AF-A0A1X0NDL9-F1
#
_cell.length_a   1.000
_cell.length_b   1.000
_cell.length_c   1.000
_cell.angle_alpha   90.00
_cell.angle_beta   90.00
_cell.angle_gamma   90.00
#
_symmetry.space_group_name_H-M   'P 1'
#
loop_
_entity.id
_entity.type
_entity.pdbx_description
1 polymer ?
#
loop_
_entity_poly.entity_id
_entity_poly.type
_entity_poly.pdbx_seq_one_letter_code
_entity_poly.pdbx_strand_id
1 'polypeptide(L)'
;LFSFFFLELFYFCFRKAKYQIPIFCTTNFFTPNTMEDPATLLSKLTVQEKADLCSGADGWHTHAVNRLGVPQLYLTDGPNGLRLFLGEEKDTVDIASLSTTCFPTAVCMASTWN
;
A
#
# COMPACT_ATOMS: atom_id res chain seq x y z
N LEU A 1 2.55 26.32 -31.65
CA LEU A 1 3.43 26.24 -30.44
C LEU A 1 2.69 26.51 -29.13
N PHE A 2 1.64 27.35 -29.09
CA PHE A 2 0.85 27.59 -27.86
C PHE A 2 -0.27 26.56 -27.56
N SER A 3 -0.65 25.73 -28.54
CA SER A 3 -1.77 24.77 -28.39
C SER A 3 -1.35 23.40 -27.84
N PHE A 4 -0.08 23.00 -28.01
CA PHE A 4 0.42 21.70 -27.51
C PHE A 4 0.63 21.69 -25.99
N PHE A 5 0.97 22.84 -25.39
CA PHE A 5 1.22 22.94 -23.95
C PHE A 5 -0.08 22.80 -23.12
N PHE A 6 -1.21 23.23 -23.67
CA PHE A 6 -2.51 23.13 -22.99
C PHE A 6 -3.06 21.70 -23.00
N LEU A 7 -2.77 20.92 -24.04
CA LEU A 7 -3.16 19.50 -24.11
C LEU A 7 -2.37 18.63 -23.11
N GLU A 8 -1.07 18.87 -22.95
CA GLU A 8 -0.22 18.15 -21.98
C GLU A 8 -0.63 18.44 -20.53
N LEU A 9 -0.98 19.69 -20.21
CA LEU A 9 -1.50 20.07 -18.89
C LEU A 9 -2.87 19.45 -18.60
N PHE A 10 -3.76 19.38 -19.60
CA PHE A 10 -5.03 18.66 -19.46
C PHE A 10 -4.83 17.15 -19.32
N TYR A 11 -3.91 16.57 -20.07
CA TYR A 11 -3.59 15.13 -20.02
C TYR A 11 -2.97 14.75 -18.67
N PHE A 12 -2.10 15.59 -18.12
CA PHE A 12 -1.51 15.40 -16.78
C PHE A 12 -2.58 15.53 -15.67
N CYS A 13 -3.52 16.46 -15.82
CA CYS A 13 -4.62 16.65 -14.87
C CYS A 13 -5.59 15.45 -14.87
N PHE A 14 -5.88 14.87 -16.04
CA PHE A 14 -6.72 13.66 -16.15
C PHE A 14 -6.00 12.37 -15.70
N ARG A 15 -4.67 12.29 -15.79
CA ARG A 15 -3.92 11.10 -15.33
C ARG A 15 -3.97 10.93 -13.80
N LYS A 16 -4.07 12.04 -13.05
CA LYS A 16 -4.29 12.01 -11.58
C LYS A 16 -5.65 11.43 -11.17
N ALA A 17 -6.66 11.47 -12.04
CA ALA A 17 -7.99 10.94 -11.73
C ALA A 17 -8.11 9.42 -11.98
N LYS A 18 -7.21 8.82 -12.76
CA LYS A 18 -7.32 7.41 -13.16
C LYS A 18 -6.67 6.44 -12.18
N TYR A 19 -5.68 6.92 -11.43
CA TYR A 19 -5.07 6.19 -10.32
C TYR A 19 -5.56 6.76 -9.00
N GLN A 20 -6.88 6.93 -8.89
CA GLN A 20 -7.50 6.75 -7.59
C GLN A 20 -7.19 5.31 -7.23
N ILE A 21 -6.12 5.10 -6.45
CA ILE A 21 -6.03 3.89 -5.63
C ILE A 21 -7.44 3.79 -5.06
N PRO A 22 -8.15 2.67 -5.19
CA PRO A 22 -9.16 2.39 -4.21
C PRO A 22 -8.36 2.22 -2.91
N ILE A 23 -7.97 3.33 -2.29
CA ILE A 23 -8.18 3.49 -0.86
C ILE A 23 -9.71 3.47 -0.73
N PHE A 24 -10.30 2.31 -1.03
CA PHE A 24 -11.39 1.74 -0.29
C PHE A 24 -10.79 1.49 1.11
N CYS A 25 -10.40 2.59 1.77
CA CYS A 25 -10.70 2.82 3.16
C CYS A 25 -12.23 2.69 3.18
N THR A 26 -12.68 1.44 3.15
CA THR A 26 -13.96 1.07 3.68
C THR A 26 -13.86 1.63 5.09
N THR A 27 -14.57 2.72 5.31
CA THR A 27 -14.87 3.32 6.59
C THR A 27 -15.63 2.35 7.52
N ASN A 28 -15.57 1.04 7.23
CA ASN A 28 -16.21 -0.07 7.90
C ASN A 28 -15.23 -1.18 8.37
N PHE A 29 -13.90 -1.10 8.13
CA PHE A 29 -13.00 -2.19 8.58
C PHE A 29 -12.40 -2.02 9.96
N PHE A 30 -12.45 -0.82 10.53
CA PHE A 30 -12.06 -0.62 11.92
C PHE A 30 -13.33 -0.32 12.73
N THR A 31 -14.18 -1.32 12.93
CA THR A 31 -15.02 -1.31 14.12
C THR A 31 -14.07 -1.51 15.31
N PRO A 32 -13.90 -0.53 16.22
CA PRO A 32 -12.95 -0.64 17.32
C PRO A 32 -13.35 -1.69 18.37
N ASN A 33 -14.33 -2.56 18.10
CA ASN A 33 -15.04 -3.35 19.12
C ASN A 33 -15.07 -4.87 18.88
N THR A 34 -14.37 -5.44 17.89
CA THR A 34 -14.25 -6.91 17.76
C THR A 34 -12.91 -7.36 17.18
N MET A 35 -11.79 -6.79 17.65
CA MET A 35 -10.51 -7.47 17.43
C MET A 35 -10.50 -8.69 18.34
N GLU A 36 -10.82 -9.85 17.76
CA GLU A 36 -10.68 -11.12 18.46
C GLU A 36 -9.22 -11.26 18.91
N ASP A 37 -9.03 -11.74 20.14
CA ASP A 37 -7.69 -11.92 20.71
C ASP A 37 -6.81 -12.74 19.75
N PRO A 38 -5.56 -12.31 19.46
CA PRO A 38 -4.68 -13.00 18.51
C PRO A 38 -4.47 -14.48 18.83
N ALA A 39 -4.43 -14.87 20.11
CA ALA A 39 -4.27 -16.28 20.49
C ALA A 39 -5.52 -17.11 20.14
N THR A 40 -6.70 -16.52 20.32
CA THR A 40 -7.97 -17.13 19.91
C THR A 40 -8.05 -17.29 18.39
N LEU A 41 -7.64 -16.27 17.63
CA LEU A 41 -7.59 -16.34 16.17
C LEU A 41 -6.60 -17.41 15.68
N LEU A 42 -5.42 -17.49 16.30
CA LEU A 42 -4.40 -18.51 16.02
C LEU A 42 -4.90 -19.93 16.27
N SER A 43 -5.81 -20.12 17.22
CA SER A 43 -6.41 -21.44 17.49
C SER A 43 -7.35 -21.91 16.37
N LYS A 44 -7.98 -20.98 15.65
CA LYS A 44 -8.96 -21.26 14.59
C LYS A 44 -8.33 -21.43 13.21
N LEU A 45 -7.04 -21.09 13.06
CA LEU A 45 -6.29 -21.24 11.82
C LEU A 45 -5.84 -22.70 11.62
N THR A 46 -5.99 -23.17 10.40
CA THR A 46 -5.39 -24.42 9.92
C THR A 46 -3.87 -24.29 9.84
N VAL A 47 -3.17 -25.43 9.77
CA VAL A 47 -1.70 -25.43 9.64
C VAL A 47 -1.26 -24.76 8.33
N GLN A 48 -2.03 -24.94 7.26
CA GLN A 48 -1.79 -24.31 5.96
C GLN A 48 -1.96 -22.79 6.04
N GLU A 49 -3.08 -22.30 6.59
CA GLU A 49 -3.30 -20.85 6.76
C GLU A 49 -2.20 -20.21 7.65
N LYS A 50 -1.67 -20.94 8.65
CA LYS A 50 -0.53 -20.46 9.46
C LYS A 50 0.77 -20.38 8.66
N ALA A 51 1.04 -21.38 7.82
CA ALA A 51 2.23 -21.38 6.98
C ALA A 51 2.17 -20.25 5.95
N ASP A 52 1.01 -20.06 5.32
CA ASP A 52 0.79 -19.01 4.32
C ASP A 52 0.99 -17.61 4.91
N LEU A 53 0.51 -17.36 6.14
CA LEU A 53 0.70 -16.06 6.81
C LEU A 53 2.16 -15.74 7.16
N CYS A 54 3.06 -16.71 7.12
CA CYS A 54 4.50 -16.49 7.31
C CYS A 54 5.22 -16.08 6.02
N SER A 55 4.52 -16.06 4.88
CA SER A 55 5.01 -15.59 3.59
C SER A 55 4.17 -14.43 3.06
N GLY A 56 4.74 -13.66 2.13
CA GLY A 56 3.94 -12.76 1.29
C GLY A 56 3.15 -13.57 0.26
N ALA A 57 1.92 -13.18 0.01
CA ALA A 57 1.14 -13.69 -1.12
C ALA A 57 1.76 -13.26 -2.45
N ASP A 58 2.36 -12.07 -2.46
CA ASP A 58 3.21 -11.55 -3.52
C ASP A 58 4.27 -10.60 -2.92
N GLY A 59 4.97 -9.84 -3.76
CA GLY A 59 6.02 -8.92 -3.32
C GLY A 59 5.57 -7.76 -2.42
N TRP A 60 4.26 -7.50 -2.31
CA TRP A 60 3.70 -6.35 -1.58
C TRP A 60 2.50 -6.71 -0.69
N HIS A 61 1.94 -7.92 -0.78
CA HIS A 61 0.73 -8.29 -0.04
C HIS A 61 0.91 -9.50 0.87
N THR A 62 0.18 -9.53 1.98
CA THR A 62 0.04 -10.73 2.82
C THR A 62 -1.01 -11.68 2.28
N HIS A 63 -1.07 -12.91 2.79
CA HIS A 63 -2.22 -13.78 2.58
C HIS A 63 -3.43 -13.29 3.39
N ALA A 64 -4.63 -13.40 2.80
CA ALA A 64 -5.90 -13.16 3.50
C ALA A 64 -6.51 -14.46 4.00
N VAL A 65 -7.24 -14.40 5.12
CA VAL A 65 -8.03 -15.52 5.64
C VAL A 65 -9.49 -15.06 5.78
N ASN A 66 -10.20 -15.04 4.65
CA ASN A 66 -11.57 -14.53 4.55
C ASN A 66 -12.55 -15.20 5.52
N ARG A 67 -12.37 -16.50 5.79
CA ARG A 67 -13.21 -17.27 6.73
C ARG A 67 -13.17 -16.72 8.15
N LEU A 68 -12.02 -16.20 8.57
CA LEU A 68 -11.80 -15.62 9.89
C LEU A 68 -11.80 -14.09 9.88
N GLY A 69 -12.15 -13.47 8.75
CA GLY A 69 -12.17 -12.02 8.60
C GLY A 69 -10.79 -11.36 8.62
N VAL A 70 -9.70 -12.11 8.38
CA VAL A 70 -8.36 -11.53 8.30
C VAL A 70 -8.15 -10.94 6.90
N PRO A 71 -8.01 -9.61 6.77
CA PRO A 71 -7.86 -8.97 5.47
C PRO A 71 -6.46 -9.17 4.89
N GLN A 72 -6.34 -9.01 3.58
CA GLN A 72 -5.04 -8.83 2.92
C GLN A 72 -4.48 -7.46 3.30
N LEU A 73 -3.21 -7.42 3.69
CA LEU A 73 -2.50 -6.18 3.96
C LEU A 73 -1.56 -5.86 2.81
N TYR A 74 -1.51 -4.58 2.43
CA TYR A 74 -0.51 -4.04 1.50
C TYR A 74 0.66 -3.48 2.30
N LEU A 75 1.86 -3.97 2.04
CA LEU A 75 3.12 -3.53 2.62
C LEU A 75 3.93 -2.83 1.54
N THR A 76 4.70 -1.82 1.94
CA THR A 76 5.57 -1.09 1.02
C THR A 76 6.70 -0.38 1.74
N ASP A 77 7.75 -0.06 0.99
CA ASP A 77 8.96 0.61 1.48
C ASP A 77 8.64 2.03 2.00
N GLY A 78 9.42 2.47 3.01
CA GLY A 78 9.03 3.66 3.76
C GLY A 78 10.04 4.50 4.55
N PRO A 79 11.37 4.27 4.61
CA PRO A 79 12.20 4.95 5.62
C PRO A 79 12.24 6.48 5.49
N ASN A 80 12.00 7.02 4.29
CA ASN A 80 12.01 8.45 4.02
C ASN A 80 10.85 8.88 3.10
N GLY A 81 9.69 8.24 3.24
CA GLY A 81 8.49 8.53 2.45
C GLY A 81 7.83 7.27 1.94
N LEU A 82 6.52 7.36 1.71
CA LEU A 82 5.73 6.24 1.22
C LEU A 82 6.09 5.96 -0.24
N ARG A 83 6.56 4.76 -0.54
CA ARG A 83 6.63 4.27 -1.92
C ARG A 83 5.31 3.56 -2.20
N LEU A 84 4.58 3.91 -3.26
CA LEU A 84 3.38 3.15 -3.63
C LEU A 84 3.46 2.78 -5.10
N PHE A 85 3.47 1.48 -5.37
CA PHE A 85 3.58 0.92 -6.71
C PHE A 85 2.22 0.41 -7.18
N LEU A 86 1.73 0.96 -8.30
CA LEU A 86 0.46 0.54 -8.93
C LEU A 86 0.68 -0.14 -10.30
N GLY A 87 1.91 -0.53 -10.62
CA GLY A 87 2.24 -1.19 -11.89
C GLY A 87 1.88 -2.66 -11.90
N GLU A 88 1.76 -3.23 -13.10
CA GLU A 88 1.69 -4.69 -13.26
C GLU A 88 3.09 -5.30 -13.01
N GLU A 89 3.21 -6.61 -12.74
CA GLU A 89 4.50 -7.30 -12.50
C GLU A 89 5.57 -7.05 -13.58
N LYS A 90 5.14 -6.63 -14.77
CA LYS A 90 6.00 -6.34 -15.93
C LYS A 90 6.55 -4.91 -15.96
N ASP A 91 5.99 -4.00 -15.16
CA ASP A 91 6.43 -2.61 -15.09
C ASP A 91 7.62 -2.45 -14.14
N THR A 92 8.60 -1.64 -14.52
CA THR A 92 9.69 -1.31 -13.60
C THR A 92 9.16 -0.43 -12.48
N VAL A 93 9.68 -0.66 -11.26
CA VAL A 93 9.16 -0.03 -10.03
C VAL A 93 9.13 1.50 -10.09
N ASP A 94 10.00 2.10 -10.89
CA ASP A 94 10.14 3.55 -11.03
C ASP A 94 9.10 4.19 -11.95
N ILE A 95 8.51 3.44 -12.90
CA ILE A 95 7.58 4.00 -13.90
C ILE A 95 6.14 4.07 -13.36
N ALA A 96 5.75 3.16 -12.47
CA ALA A 96 4.38 3.07 -11.95
C ALA A 96 4.25 3.49 -10.48
N SER A 97 5.26 4.18 -9.93
CA SER A 97 5.19 4.76 -8.58
C SER A 97 4.30 6.00 -8.58
N LEU A 98 3.40 6.08 -7.59
CA LEU A 98 2.59 7.28 -7.37
C LEU A 98 3.39 8.41 -6.74
N SER A 99 2.96 9.64 -7.02
CA SER A 99 3.53 10.84 -6.41
C SER A 99 3.20 10.87 -4.92
N THR A 100 4.25 10.82 -4.09
CA THR A 100 4.18 10.89 -2.62
C THR A 100 5.19 11.90 -2.09
N THR A 101 5.08 12.26 -0.82
CA THR A 101 6.03 13.16 -0.17
C THR A 101 7.34 12.43 0.13
N CYS A 102 8.44 12.90 -0.45
CA CYS A 102 9.79 12.44 -0.13
C CYS A 102 10.35 13.24 1.05
N PHE A 103 10.53 12.57 2.19
CA PHE A 103 11.18 13.17 3.36
C PHE A 103 12.71 13.12 3.23
N PRO A 104 13.44 13.99 3.94
CA PRO A 104 14.88 13.88 4.05
C PRO A 104 15.30 12.49 4.56
N THR A 105 16.45 12.01 4.09
CA THR A 105 17.00 10.73 4.55
C THR A 105 17.27 10.75 6.06
N ALA A 106 17.33 9.58 6.69
CA ALA A 106 17.51 9.46 8.13
C ALA A 106 18.75 10.21 8.66
N VAL A 107 19.85 10.28 7.90
CA VAL A 107 21.05 11.05 8.29
C VAL A 107 20.81 12.56 8.31
N CYS A 108 20.00 13.09 7.40
CA CYS A 108 19.60 14.49 7.38
C CYS A 108 18.64 14.81 8.53
N MET A 109 17.68 13.91 8.78
CA MET A 109 16.78 14.02 9.93
C MET A 109 17.56 13.94 11.25
N ALA A 110 18.53 13.04 11.40
CA ALA A 110 19.35 12.97 12.61
C ALA A 110 20.18 14.26 12.84
N SER A 111 20.52 14.98 11.77
CA SER A 111 21.27 16.24 11.84
C SER A 111 20.43 17.42 12.35
N THR A 112 19.11 17.27 12.49
CA THR A 112 18.25 18.31 13.10
C THR A 112 18.41 18.38 14.62
N TRP A 113 18.87 17.30 15.26
CA TRP A 113 18.86 17.12 16.71
C TRP A 113 17.47 17.32 17.35
N ASN A 114 16.42 17.01 16.58
CA ASN A 114 15.01 17.16 16.95
C ASN A 114 14.22 15.93 16.52
#